data_AF-A0A7C3YXX6-F1
#
_entry.id   AF-A0A7C3YXX6-F1
#
_cell.length_a   1.000
_cell.length_b   1.000
_cell.length_c   1.000
_cell.angle_alpha   90.00
_cell.angle_beta   90.00
_cell.angle_gamma   90.00
#
_symmetry.space_group_name_H-M   'P 1'
#
loop_
_entity.id
_entity.type
_entity.pdbx_description
1 polymer ?
#
loop_
_entity_poly.entity_id
_entity_poly.type
_entity_poly.pdbx_seq_one_letter_code
_entity_poly.pdbx_strand_id
1 'polypeptide(L)' 'MGAYALTEREFEGFFGALAAGHDIYGPKRFPGQGPLAGTDRTGYGKILAPAEILFDERTWFSPRELVMPLSET' A
#
# COMPACT_ATOMS: atom_id res chain seq x y z
N MET A 1 -11.69 26.63 -4.77
CA MET A 1 -10.72 25.52 -4.67
C MET A 1 -11.27 24.40 -5.53
N GLY A 2 -10.65 24.10 -6.67
CA GLY A 2 -11.10 23.01 -7.54
C GLY A 2 -10.68 21.67 -6.96
N ALA A 3 -11.59 20.70 -6.90
CA ALA A 3 -11.24 19.33 -6.59
C ALA A 3 -10.47 18.75 -7.78
N TYR A 4 -9.25 18.28 -7.56
CA TYR A 4 -8.52 17.51 -8.56
C TYR A 4 -9.00 16.07 -8.49
N ALA A 5 -9.54 15.56 -9.59
CA ALA A 5 -9.94 14.17 -9.74
C ALA A 5 -9.21 13.60 -10.96
N LEU A 6 -8.59 12.44 -10.79
CA LEU A 6 -8.00 11.66 -11.86
C LEU A 6 -8.91 10.47 -12.15
N THR A 7 -9.02 10.11 -13.42
CA THR A 7 -9.51 8.78 -13.80
C THR A 7 -8.51 7.71 -13.38
N GLU A 8 -8.96 6.45 -13.26
CA GLU A 8 -8.08 5.32 -12.94
C GLU A 8 -6.89 5.23 -13.90
N ARG A 9 -7.14 5.41 -15.20
CA ARG A 9 -6.10 5.38 -16.23
C ARG A 9 -5.09 6.52 -16.11
N GLU A 10 -5.54 7.73 -15.75
CA GLU A 10 -4.64 8.86 -15.49
C GLU A 10 -3.80 8.60 -14.23
N PHE A 11 -4.41 8.00 -13.20
CA PHE A 11 -3.71 7.63 -11.98
C PHE A 11 -2.67 6.53 -12.22
N GLU A 12 -2.96 5.53 -13.04
CA GLU A 12 -1.99 4.52 -13.48
C GLU A 12 -0.80 5.14 -14.20
N GLY A 13 -1.05 6.07 -15.12
CA GLY A 13 0.03 6.78 -15.83
C GLY A 13 0.91 7.59 -14.89
N PHE A 14 0.30 8.32 -13.95
CA PHE A 14 1.01 9.06 -12.91
C PHE A 14 1.82 8.14 -11.99
N PHE A 15 1.23 7.04 -11.53
CA PHE A 15 1.89 6.06 -10.69
C PHE A 15 3.11 5.46 -11.39
N GLY A 16 2.98 5.08 -12.66
CA GLY A 16 4.09 4.55 -13.45
C GLY A 16 5.26 5.54 -13.58
N ALA A 17 4.96 6.82 -13.83
CA ALA A 17 5.97 7.86 -13.86
C ALA A 17 6.68 8.05 -12.51
N LEU A 18 5.94 7.95 -11.40
CA LEU A 18 6.49 8.05 -10.05
C LEU A 18 7.37 6.83 -9.71
N ALA A 19 6.89 5.62 -10.04
CA ALA A 19 7.55 4.35 -9.77
C ALA A 19 8.87 4.17 -10.54
N ALA A 20 9.08 4.92 -11.62
CA ALA A 20 10.34 4.90 -12.38
C ALA A 20 11.55 5.41 -11.57
N GLY A 21 11.32 6.27 -10.56
CA GLY A 21 12.38 6.86 -9.75
C GLY A 21 12.25 6.62 -8.25
N HIS A 22 11.15 6.03 -7.79
CA HIS A 22 10.86 5.88 -6.37
C HIS A 22 10.24 4.52 -6.07
N ASP A 23 10.61 3.97 -4.91
CA ASP A 23 9.85 2.88 -4.31
C ASP A 23 8.59 3.45 -3.66
N ILE A 24 7.43 3.01 -4.14
CA ILE A 24 6.14 3.44 -3.61
C ILE A 24 5.68 2.41 -2.57
N TYR A 25 5.36 2.89 -1.38
CA TYR A 25 4.83 2.08 -0.30
C TYR A 25 3.43 2.55 0.10
N GLY A 26 2.58 1.59 0.46
CA GLY A 26 1.21 1.87 0.82
C GLY A 26 0.53 0.69 1.52
N PRO A 27 -0.68 0.89 2.03
CA PRO A 27 -1.48 -0.19 2.60
C PRO A 27 -1.85 -1.19 1.50
N LYS A 28 -1.53 -2.47 1.70
CA LYS A 28 -1.91 -3.56 0.79
C LYS A 28 -2.30 -4.82 1.53
N ARG A 29 -2.95 -5.73 0.81
CA ARG A 29 -3.27 -7.09 1.28
C ARG A 29 -2.11 -8.03 0.94
N PHE A 30 -1.77 -8.89 1.89
CA PHE A 30 -0.80 -9.97 1.76
C PHE A 30 -1.54 -11.31 1.90
N PRO A 31 -1.90 -11.94 0.78
CA PRO A 31 -2.68 -13.17 0.78
C PRO A 31 -1.98 -14.30 1.52
N GLY A 32 -2.69 -14.99 2.41
CA GLY A 32 -2.17 -16.15 3.16
C GLY A 32 -1.08 -15.84 4.18
N GLN A 33 -0.79 -14.56 4.46
CA GLN A 33 0.18 -14.14 5.48
C GLN A 33 -0.47 -13.68 6.78
N GLY A 34 -1.74 -14.02 6.98
CA GLY A 34 -2.48 -13.72 8.19
C GLY A 34 -2.01 -14.55 9.40
N PRO A 35 -2.40 -14.14 10.62
CA PRO A 35 -2.00 -14.82 11.85
C PRO A 35 -2.65 -16.21 12.03
N LEU A 36 -3.69 -16.52 11.25
CA LEU A 36 -4.37 -17.80 11.26
C LEU A 36 -4.22 -18.48 9.89
N ALA A 37 -4.23 -19.80 9.87
CA ALA A 37 -4.16 -20.55 8.62
C ALA A 37 -5.31 -20.15 7.69
N GLY A 38 -4.96 -19.76 6.46
CA GLY A 38 -5.93 -19.34 5.44
C GLY A 38 -6.46 -17.91 5.59
N THR A 39 -5.91 -17.09 6.50
CA THR A 39 -6.25 -15.67 6.58
C THR A 39 -5.21 -14.79 5.91
N ASP A 40 -5.65 -13.61 5.49
CA ASP A 40 -4.79 -12.60 4.89
C ASP A 40 -4.32 -11.60 5.95
N ARG A 41 -3.17 -10.96 5.70
CA ARG A 41 -2.69 -9.83 6.49
C ARG A 41 -2.87 -8.55 5.68
N THR A 42 -3.37 -7.48 6.31
CA THR A 42 -3.31 -6.13 5.74
C THR A 42 -2.24 -5.32 6.45
N GLY A 43 -1.44 -4.59 5.68
CA GLY A 43 -0.30 -3.85 6.22
C GLY A 43 0.36 -2.96 5.18
N TYR A 44 1.36 -2.20 5.59
CA TYR A 44 2.13 -1.37 4.66
C TYR A 44 3.18 -2.21 3.93
N GLY A 45 3.29 -2.03 2.61
CA GLY A 45 4.26 -2.73 1.78
C GLY A 45 4.50 -2.02 0.45
N LYS A 46 5.47 -2.53 -0.31
CA LYS A 46 5.78 -2.00 -1.65
C LYS A 46 4.61 -2.26 -2.61
N ILE A 47 4.22 -1.20 -3.31
CA ILE A 47 3.13 -1.18 -4.29
C ILE A 47 3.73 -1.24 -5.68
N LEU A 48 3.25 -2.18 -6.48
CA LEU A 48 3.64 -2.38 -7.87
C LEU A 48 2.57 -1.86 -8.83
N ALA A 49 1.31 -1.81 -8.40
CA ALA A 49 0.21 -1.23 -9.15
C ALA A 49 -0.77 -0.46 -8.24
N PRO A 50 -1.40 0.62 -8.72
CA PRO A 50 -2.41 1.36 -7.97
C PRO A 50 -3.53 0.50 -7.36
N ALA A 51 -3.96 -0.53 -8.08
CA ALA A 51 -5.02 -1.44 -7.67
C ALA A 51 -4.67 -2.27 -6.41
N GLU A 52 -3.39 -2.35 -6.02
CA GLU A 52 -2.99 -3.04 -4.80
C GLU A 52 -3.19 -2.19 -3.54
N ILE A 53 -3.41 -0.87 -3.69
CA ILE A 53 -3.57 0.05 -2.58
C ILE A 53 -4.96 -0.14 -1.97
N LEU A 54 -5.00 -0.45 -0.68
CA LEU A 54 -6.24 -0.53 0.09
C LEU A 54 -6.66 0.87 0.55
N PHE A 55 -7.81 1.32 0.08
CA PHE A 55 -8.39 2.61 0.49
C PHE A 55 -9.48 2.46 1.57
N ASP A 56 -10.26 1.38 1.52
CA ASP A 56 -11.47 1.22 2.34
C ASP A 56 -11.29 0.32 3.58
N GLU A 57 -10.05 -0.10 3.86
CA GLU A 57 -9.76 -1.06 4.91
C GLU A 57 -8.69 -0.55 5.88
N ARG A 58 -8.88 -0.82 7.18
CA ARG A 58 -7.85 -0.56 8.19
C ARG A 58 -6.69 -1.54 8.03
N THR A 59 -5.46 -1.02 8.11
CA THR A 59 -4.27 -1.85 8.26
C THR A 59 -4.05 -2.26 9.71
N TRP A 60 -3.48 -3.45 9.91
CA TRP A 60 -3.04 -3.90 11.24
C TRP A 60 -1.78 -3.19 11.72
N PHE A 61 -0.99 -2.71 10.76
CA PHE A 61 0.37 -2.20 10.98
C PHE A 61 0.49 -0.78 10.42
N SER A 62 1.31 0.04 11.08
CA SER A 62 1.47 1.46 10.72
C SER A 62 2.59 1.64 9.67
N PRO A 63 2.59 2.75 8.89
CA PRO A 63 3.68 3.01 7.94
C PRO A 63 5.06 3.11 8.60
N ARG A 64 5.10 3.37 9.92
CA ARG A 64 6.33 3.53 10.70
C ARG A 64 7.18 2.25 10.72
N GLU A 65 6.56 1.09 10.52
CA GLU A 65 7.23 -0.21 10.50
C GLU A 65 8.05 -0.45 9.22
N LEU A 66 7.83 0.34 8.16
CA LEU A 66 8.65 0.25 6.95
C LEU A 66 10.06 0.81 7.14
N VAL A 67 10.22 1.77 8.05
CA VAL A 67 11.44 2.56 8.22
C VAL A 67 12.10 2.37 9.56
N MET A 68 11.35 1.95 10.58
CA MET A 68 11.90 1.66 11.88
C MET A 68 12.03 0.16 12.11
N PRO A 69 13.10 -0.29 12.80
CA PRO A 69 13.14 -1.65 13.30
C PRO A 69 11.90 -1.89 14.16
N LEU A 70 11.26 -3.06 13.94
CA LEU A 70 10.19 -3.53 14.81
C LEU A 70 10.74 -3.53 16.23
N SER A 71 10.14 -2.73 17.11
CA SER A 71 10.52 -2.73 18.52
C SER A 71 10.16 -4.11 19.09
N GLU A 72 11.16 -4.96 19.29
CA GLU A 72 11.03 -6.12 20.18
C GLU A 72 10.71 -5.57 21.58
N THR A 73 9.58 -6.00 22.14
CA THR A 73 9.21 -5.74 23.53
C THR A 73 9.55 -6.97 24.36
#